data_AF-A0A3M1KJ82-F1
#
_entry.id   AF-A0A3M1KJ82-F1
#
_cell.length_a   1.000
_cell.length_b   1.000
_cell.length_c   1.000
_cell.angle_alpha   90.00
_cell.angle_beta   90.00
_cell.angle_gamma   90.00
#
_symmetry.space_group_name_H-M   'P 1'
#
loop_
_entity.id
_entity.type
_entity.pdbx_description
1 polymer ?
#
loop_
_entity_poly.entity_id
_entity_poly.type
_entity_poly.pdbx_seq_one_letter_code
_entity_poly.pdbx_strand_id
1 'polypeptide(L)' 'MPVVKTKPTSPGRRHMVKVVNPDLHKGAPYAALVEKK' A
#
# COMPACT_ATOMS: atom_id res chain seq x y z
N MET A 1 0.17 -10.29 5.34
CA MET A 1 0.67 -8.89 5.25
C MET A 1 2.16 -8.83 5.53
N PRO A 2 3.02 -8.97 4.50
CA PRO A 2 4.47 -8.76 4.64
C PRO A 2 4.83 -7.32 5.02
N VAL A 3 5.74 -7.18 5.98
CA VAL A 3 6.40 -5.93 6.36
C VAL A 3 7.75 -5.87 5.65
N VAL A 4 7.93 -4.89 4.75
CA VAL A 4 9.10 -4.81 3.87
C VAL A 4 9.90 -3.54 4.16
N LYS A 5 11.20 -3.70 4.44
CA LYS A 5 12.13 -2.58 4.55
C LYS A 5 12.50 -2.04 3.16
N THR A 6 12.41 -0.73 2.95
CA THR A 6 12.76 -0.14 1.65
C THR A 6 14.27 0.02 1.48
N LYS A 7 14.75 -0.15 0.24
CA LYS A 7 16.14 0.16 -0.12
C LYS A 7 16.44 1.65 0.15
N PRO A 8 17.62 1.99 0.70
CA PRO A 8 17.99 3.35 1.09
C PRO A 8 18.48 4.19 -0.11
N THR A 9 17.66 4.33 -1.16
CA THR A 9 18.04 5.08 -2.38
C THR A 9 17.95 6.61 -2.23
N SER A 10 17.39 7.10 -1.11
CA SER A 10 17.37 8.52 -0.72
C SER A 10 17.24 8.63 0.80
N PRO A 11 17.57 9.78 1.43
CA PRO A 11 17.54 9.94 2.89
C PRO A 11 16.21 9.57 3.53
N GLY A 12 15.09 10.01 2.94
CA GLY A 12 13.75 9.71 3.42
C GLY A 12 13.36 8.21 3.34
N ARG A 13 14.03 7.41 2.51
CA ARG A 13 13.75 5.97 2.37
C ARG A 13 14.53 5.08 3.34
N ARG A 14 15.52 5.61 4.07
CA ARG A 14 16.40 4.80 4.95
C ARG A 14 15.64 4.14 6.10
N HIS A 15 14.73 4.89 6.72
CA HIS A 15 13.95 4.39 7.85
C HIS A 15 12.56 3.89 7.46
N MET A 16 12.15 4.08 6.20
CA MET A 16 10.82 3.69 5.72
C MET A 16 10.62 2.17 5.75
N VAL A 17 9.46 1.78 6.25
CA VAL A 17 8.94 0.40 6.30
C VAL A 17 7.58 0.42 5.62
N LYS A 18 7.33 -0.53 4.72
CA LYS A 18 6.07 -0.65 3.99
C LYS A 18 5.32 -1.89 4.44
N VAL A 19 4.01 -1.76 4.60
CA VAL A 19 3.11 -2.91 4.75
C VAL A 19 2.53 -3.20 3.38
N VAL A 20 2.85 -4.36 2.82
CA VAL A 20 2.36 -4.79 1.50
C VAL A 20 1.36 -5.91 1.71
N ASN A 21 0.22 -5.87 1.01
CA ASN A 21 -0.73 -6.98 1.00
C ASN A 21 -0.98 -7.42 -0.45
N PRO A 22 -0.35 -8.52 -0.91
CA PRO A 22 -0.49 -9.01 -2.29
C PRO A 22 -1.92 -9.39 -2.67
N ASP A 23 -2.75 -9.74 -1.68
CA ASP A 23 -4.10 -10.26 -1.88
C ASP A 23 -5.14 -9.15 -2.05
N LEU A 24 -4.75 -7.88 -1.86
CA LEU A 24 -5.65 -6.75 -2.08
C LEU A 24 -5.96 -6.54 -3.56
N HIS A 25 -7.25 -6.35 -3.85
CA HIS A 25 -7.73 -6.01 -5.17
C HIS A 25 -7.16 -4.66 -5.65
N LYS A 26 -6.67 -4.60 -6.89
CA LYS A 26 -6.01 -3.41 -7.46
C LYS A 26 -6.93 -2.52 -8.29
N GLY A 27 -8.14 -2.99 -8.61
CA GLY A 27 -9.12 -2.23 -9.37
C GLY A 27 -9.95 -1.28 -8.52
N ALA A 28 -10.98 -0.68 -9.13
CA ALA A 28 -11.91 0.19 -8.42
C ALA A 28 -12.66 -0.58 -7.31
N PRO A 29 -13.06 0.11 -6.22
CA PRO A 29 -13.94 -0.47 -5.23
C PRO A 29 -15.31 -0.78 -5.86
N TYR A 30 -16.03 -1.73 -5.27
CA TYR A 30 -17.34 -2.11 -5.75
C TYR A 30 -18.36 -0.97 -5.56
N ALA A 31 -18.81 -0.38 -6.67
CA ALA A 31 -19.51 0.90 -6.68
C ALA A 31 -20.85 0.91 -5.90
N ALA A 32 -21.55 -0.22 -5.81
CA ALA A 32 -22.84 -0.27 -5.11
C ALA A 32 -22.70 -0.25 -3.58
N LEU A 33 -21.50 -0.46 -3.03
CA LEU A 33 -21.22 -0.44 -1.59
C LEU A 33 -20.43 0.79 -1.14
N VAL A 34 -20.33 1.82 -1.98
CA VAL A 34 -19.61 3.06 -1.68
C VAL A 34 -20.58 4.23 -1.67
N GLU A 35 -20.48 5.10 -0.67
CA GLU A 35 -21.27 6.33 -0.61
C GLU A 35 -20.85 7.30 -1.72
N LYS A 36 -21.82 8.07 -2.23
CA LYS A 36 -21.50 9.16 -3.16
C LYS A 36 -20.72 10.24 -2.39
N LYS A 37 -19.61 10.66 -2.96
CA LYS A 37 -18.78 11.76 -2.45
C LYS A 37 -19.49 13.09 -2.59
#